data_AF-A0A1C5A387-F1
#
_entry.id   AF-A0A1C5A387-F1
#
_cell.length_a   1.000
_cell.length_b   1.000
_cell.length_c   1.000
_cell.angle_alpha   90.00
_cell.angle_beta   90.00
_cell.angle_gamma   90.00
#
_symmetry.space_group_name_H-M   'P 1'
#
loop_
_entity.id
_entity.type
_entity.pdbx_description
1 polymer ?
#
loop_
_entity_poly.entity_id
_entity_poly.type
_entity_poly.pdbx_seq_one_letter_code
_entity_poly.pdbx_strand_id
1 'polypeptide(L)'
;MVPAAVSPAARRVRPRVRPSRGERRMNYDTFVDQVAQRAGVPSTRAVELTRATLETLAERLTGGEALDLAAQLPKPLQLLLRKTPTTEHADRFGAAEFVARVGQRADVDSPAARSGIRAVFVTLREAITGGEFDDVAAQLPRDYRDLVEPAMAPGASLRRA
;
A
#
# COMPACT_ATOMS: atom_id res chain seq x y z
N MET A 1 -59.51 8.03 18.33
CA MET A 1 -59.56 7.31 17.05
C MET A 1 -59.09 8.32 16.01
N VAL A 2 -57.84 8.36 15.52
CA VAL A 2 -56.82 7.35 15.17
C VAL A 2 -55.43 8.04 15.24
N PRO A 3 -54.32 7.41 15.68
CA PRO A 3 -52.99 8.01 15.56
C PRO A 3 -52.37 7.71 14.18
N ALA A 4 -51.86 8.75 13.51
CA ALA A 4 -51.06 8.60 12.29
C ALA A 4 -49.58 8.34 12.65
N ALA A 5 -49.17 7.07 12.56
CA ALA A 5 -47.78 6.67 12.62
C ALA A 5 -47.10 6.99 11.27
N VAL A 6 -45.97 7.71 11.32
CA VAL A 6 -45.11 7.95 10.16
C VAL A 6 -43.97 6.93 10.21
N SER A 7 -43.87 6.15 9.15
CA SER A 7 -42.98 5.00 8.97
C SER A 7 -41.48 5.31 9.06
N PRO A 8 -40.65 4.41 9.62
CA PRO A 8 -39.20 4.51 9.48
C PRO A 8 -38.73 3.97 8.12
N ALA A 9 -37.90 4.76 7.43
CA ALA A 9 -37.27 4.40 6.17
C ALA A 9 -36.33 3.18 6.35
N ALA A 10 -36.60 2.11 5.61
CA ALA A 10 -35.75 0.94 5.55
C ALA A 10 -34.38 1.28 4.95
N ARG A 11 -33.33 1.19 5.78
CA ARG A 11 -31.92 1.25 5.37
C ARG A 11 -31.63 0.06 4.46
N ARG A 12 -31.49 0.30 3.15
CA ARG A 12 -31.03 -0.71 2.18
C ARG A 12 -29.61 -1.14 2.53
N VAL A 13 -29.48 -2.31 3.16
CA VAL A 13 -28.21 -3.03 3.26
C VAL A 13 -27.86 -3.49 1.84
N ARG A 14 -26.82 -2.91 1.25
CA ARG A 14 -26.28 -3.39 -0.02
C ARG A 14 -25.71 -4.80 0.19
N PRO A 15 -26.06 -5.79 -0.65
CA PRO A 15 -25.51 -7.13 -0.51
C PRO A 15 -24.00 -7.10 -0.75
N ARG A 16 -23.23 -7.69 0.17
CA ARG A 16 -21.80 -7.99 -0.05
C ARG A 16 -21.73 -9.04 -1.16
N VAL A 17 -21.37 -8.60 -2.37
CA VAL A 17 -20.94 -9.49 -3.44
C VAL A 17 -19.77 -10.33 -2.90
N ARG A 18 -19.97 -11.64 -2.78
CA ARG A 18 -18.87 -12.59 -2.56
C ARG A 18 -18.19 -12.81 -3.91
N PRO A 19 -16.93 -12.41 -4.09
CA PRO A 19 -16.26 -12.65 -5.36
C PRO A 19 -15.81 -14.12 -5.46
N SER A 20 -15.97 -14.66 -6.67
CA SER A 20 -15.68 -16.03 -7.06
C SER A 20 -14.20 -16.39 -6.94
N ARG A 21 -13.93 -17.68 -6.74
CA ARG A 21 -12.62 -18.32 -6.58
C ARG A 21 -11.90 -18.45 -7.93
N GLY A 22 -11.44 -17.32 -8.45
CA GLY A 22 -10.41 -17.20 -9.50
C GLY A 22 -9.49 -16.06 -9.08
N GLU A 23 -8.20 -16.33 -8.93
CA GLU A 23 -7.13 -15.45 -8.40
C GLU A 23 -7.51 -13.98 -8.17
N ARG A 24 -7.93 -13.66 -6.94
CA ARG A 24 -8.24 -12.27 -6.57
C ARG A 24 -6.95 -11.51 -6.33
N ARG A 25 -6.35 -11.05 -7.42
CA ARG A 25 -5.41 -9.92 -7.34
C ARG A 25 -6.11 -8.79 -6.60
N MET A 26 -5.41 -8.20 -5.63
CA MET A 26 -5.95 -7.07 -4.87
C MET A 26 -6.36 -5.96 -5.85
N ASN A 27 -7.49 -5.30 -5.60
CA ASN A 27 -7.89 -4.12 -6.38
C ASN A 27 -7.43 -2.83 -5.66
N TYR A 28 -7.48 -1.69 -6.36
CA TYR A 28 -7.01 -0.40 -5.85
C TYR A 28 -7.70 0.01 -4.54
N ASP A 29 -9.03 -0.04 -4.48
CA ASP A 29 -9.78 0.37 -3.29
C ASP A 29 -9.44 -0.49 -2.08
N THR A 30 -9.31 -1.81 -2.27
CA THR A 30 -8.90 -2.74 -1.21
C THR A 30 -7.49 -2.43 -0.72
N PHE A 31 -6.56 -2.09 -1.63
CA PHE A 31 -5.20 -1.72 -1.27
C PHE A 31 -5.20 -0.47 -0.39
N VAL A 32 -5.89 0.59 -0.82
CA VAL A 32 -5.98 1.86 -0.08
C VAL A 32 -6.66 1.67 1.28
N ASP A 33 -7.77 0.92 1.34
CA ASP A 33 -8.49 0.63 2.58
C ASP A 33 -7.61 -0.12 3.59
N GLN A 34 -6.82 -1.07 3.08
CA GLN A 34 -5.89 -1.83 3.90
C GLN A 34 -4.73 -0.96 4.45
N VAL A 35 -4.16 -0.07 3.62
CA VAL A 35 -3.15 0.91 4.06
C VAL A 35 -3.76 1.84 5.11
N ALA A 36 -4.96 2.37 4.86
CA ALA A 36 -5.67 3.24 5.81
C ALA A 36 -5.87 2.56 7.16
N GLN A 37 -6.35 1.32 7.17
CA GLN A 37 -6.57 0.54 8.38
C GLN A 37 -5.26 0.30 9.15
N ARG A 38 -4.17 -0.08 8.46
CA ARG A 38 -2.88 -0.40 9.07
C ARG A 38 -2.16 0.84 9.62
N ALA A 39 -2.24 1.95 8.90
CA ALA A 39 -1.63 3.22 9.33
C ALA A 39 -2.50 3.99 10.35
N GLY A 40 -3.78 3.62 10.51
CA GLY A 40 -4.71 4.32 11.40
C GLY A 40 -5.09 5.72 10.89
N VAL A 41 -5.16 5.89 9.57
CA VAL A 41 -5.39 7.20 8.91
C VAL A 41 -6.61 7.15 7.98
N PRO A 42 -7.22 8.31 7.64
CA PRO A 42 -8.28 8.36 6.64
C PRO A 42 -7.81 7.88 5.26
N SER A 43 -8.72 7.33 4.44
CA SER A 43 -8.39 6.81 3.10
C SER A 43 -7.71 7.85 2.19
N THR A 44 -8.07 9.14 2.30
CA THR A 44 -7.39 10.23 1.57
C THR A 44 -5.91 10.32 1.92
N ARG A 45 -5.55 10.20 3.20
CA ARG A 45 -4.14 10.18 3.63
C ARG A 45 -3.44 8.89 3.22
N ALA A 46 -4.15 7.76 3.21
CA ALA A 46 -3.61 6.49 2.75
C ALA A 46 -3.27 6.51 1.25
N VAL A 47 -4.05 7.22 0.43
CA VAL A 47 -3.72 7.46 -0.99
C VAL A 47 -2.41 8.23 -1.11
N GLU A 48 -2.24 9.33 -0.38
CA GLU A 48 -1.00 10.12 -0.44
C GLU A 48 0.22 9.34 0.05
N LEU A 49 0.09 8.58 1.14
CA LEU A 49 1.16 7.71 1.65
C LEU A 49 1.51 6.59 0.66
N THR A 50 0.51 5.97 0.04
CA THR A 50 0.72 4.94 -0.99
C THR A 50 1.45 5.53 -2.18
N ARG A 51 0.98 6.68 -2.65
CA ARG A 51 1.57 7.39 -3.78
C ARG A 51 3.03 7.74 -3.52
N ALA A 52 3.29 8.45 -2.43
CA ALA A 52 4.61 8.86 -2.03
C ALA A 52 5.57 7.68 -1.89
N THR A 53 5.11 6.58 -1.28
CA THR A 53 5.93 5.38 -1.09
C THR A 53 6.27 4.71 -2.42
N LEU A 54 5.31 4.53 -3.33
CA LEU A 54 5.55 3.90 -4.62
C LEU A 54 6.43 4.75 -5.55
N GLU A 55 6.23 6.07 -5.56
CA GLU A 55 7.11 6.99 -6.31
C GLU A 55 8.56 6.94 -5.77
N THR A 56 8.73 6.83 -4.44
CA THR A 56 10.07 6.72 -3.81
C THR A 56 10.69 5.34 -4.05
N LEU A 57 9.89 4.27 -4.12
CA LEU A 57 10.35 2.95 -4.54
C LEU A 57 10.80 2.94 -6.00
N ALA A 58 10.10 3.65 -6.89
CA ALA A 58 10.51 3.77 -8.29
C ALA A 58 11.90 4.40 -8.46
N GLU A 59 12.27 5.31 -7.56
CA GLU A 59 13.62 5.91 -7.51
C GLU A 59 14.64 4.93 -6.89
N ARG A 60 14.25 4.21 -5.83
CA ARG A 60 15.15 3.34 -5.08
C ARG A 60 15.41 2.00 -5.75
N LEU A 61 14.48 1.47 -6.54
CA LEU A 61 14.64 0.19 -7.21
C LEU A 61 15.36 0.35 -8.55
N THR A 62 15.90 -0.74 -9.08
CA THR A 62 16.36 -0.73 -10.47
C THR A 62 15.16 -0.56 -11.40
N GLY A 63 15.39 -0.06 -12.61
CA GLY A 63 14.30 0.11 -13.58
C GLY A 63 13.53 -1.17 -13.88
N GLY A 64 14.24 -2.31 -14.01
CA GLY A 64 13.62 -3.63 -14.20
C GLY A 64 12.74 -4.03 -13.01
N GLU A 65 13.28 -3.96 -11.80
CA GLU A 65 12.54 -4.32 -10.58
C GLU A 65 11.29 -3.44 -10.37
N ALA A 66 11.39 -2.14 -10.64
CA ALA A 66 10.24 -1.25 -10.55
C ALA A 66 9.13 -1.62 -11.55
N LEU A 67 9.50 -2.12 -12.74
CA LEU A 67 8.57 -2.58 -13.76
C LEU A 67 7.92 -3.92 -13.39
N ASP A 68 8.68 -4.85 -12.81
CA ASP A 68 8.18 -6.14 -12.33
C ASP A 68 7.19 -5.93 -11.18
N LEU A 69 7.54 -5.08 -10.21
CA LEU A 69 6.63 -4.69 -9.13
C LEU A 69 5.36 -4.04 -9.69
N ALA A 70 5.50 -3.13 -10.65
CA ALA A 70 4.36 -2.49 -11.30
C ALA A 70 3.46 -3.52 -12.00
N ALA A 71 4.03 -4.55 -12.62
CA ALA A 71 3.27 -5.59 -13.28
C ALA A 71 2.35 -6.32 -12.29
N GLN A 72 2.72 -6.40 -11.00
CA GLN A 72 1.95 -7.06 -9.93
C GLN A 72 0.82 -6.23 -9.31
N LEU A 73 0.79 -4.92 -9.53
CA LEU A 73 -0.15 -4.03 -8.84
C LEU A 73 -1.43 -3.70 -9.65
N PRO A 74 -2.49 -3.18 -8.99
CA PRO A 74 -3.63 -2.55 -9.67
C PRO A 74 -3.21 -1.43 -10.64
N LYS A 75 -3.88 -1.32 -11.79
CA LYS A 75 -3.57 -0.34 -12.86
C LYS A 75 -3.24 1.08 -12.38
N PRO A 76 -4.02 1.71 -11.45
CA PRO A 76 -3.71 3.06 -10.98
C PRO A 76 -2.34 3.17 -10.29
N LEU A 77 -1.90 2.13 -9.57
CA LEU A 77 -0.63 2.11 -8.86
C LEU A 77 0.56 1.84 -9.79
N GLN A 78 0.35 1.11 -10.89
CA GLN A 78 1.39 0.85 -11.88
C GLN A 78 1.95 2.15 -12.47
N LEU A 79 1.08 3.14 -12.67
CA LEU A 79 1.46 4.43 -13.23
C LEU A 79 2.44 5.19 -12.33
N LEU A 80 2.44 4.95 -11.03
CA LEU A 80 3.33 5.62 -10.09
C LEU A 80 4.76 5.09 -10.21
N LEU A 81 4.91 3.78 -10.45
CA LEU A 81 6.20 3.13 -10.64
C LEU A 81 6.79 3.37 -12.03
N ARG A 82 5.94 3.62 -13.04
CA ARG A 82 6.34 3.87 -14.43
C ARG A 82 6.60 5.34 -14.78
N LYS A 83 6.19 6.28 -13.92
CA LYS A 83 6.26 7.73 -14.20
C LYS A 83 7.65 8.33 -13.97
N THR A 84 8.41 7.78 -13.03
CA THR A 84 9.79 8.22 -12.80
C THR A 84 10.63 7.70 -13.97
N PRO A 85 11.45 8.54 -14.64
CA PRO A 85 12.37 8.05 -15.65
C PRO A 85 13.24 6.99 -14.98
N THR A 86 12.97 5.72 -15.31
CA THR A 86 13.78 4.60 -14.88
C THR A 86 15.12 4.77 -15.59
N THR A 87 16.03 5.52 -15.00
CA THR A 87 17.43 5.20 -15.21
C THR A 87 17.56 3.73 -14.87
N GLU A 88 18.24 2.95 -15.71
CA GLU A 88 18.47 1.53 -15.37
C GLU A 88 19.12 1.39 -13.99
N HIS A 89 19.80 2.44 -13.55
CA HIS A 89 20.37 2.60 -12.22
C HIS A 89 19.36 3.12 -11.18
N ALA A 90 19.34 2.42 -10.05
CA ALA A 90 18.69 2.85 -8.81
C ALA A 90 19.42 4.04 -8.16
N ASP A 91 18.66 4.99 -7.62
CA ASP A 91 19.19 6.00 -6.72
C ASP A 91 19.73 5.35 -5.43
N ARG A 92 20.86 5.86 -4.95
CA ARG A 92 21.51 5.34 -3.73
C ARG A 92 21.14 6.20 -2.52
N PHE A 93 20.10 5.80 -1.81
CA PHE A 93 19.76 6.40 -0.52
C PHE A 93 19.23 5.38 0.51
N GLY A 94 19.52 5.69 1.78
CA GLY A 94 19.15 4.89 2.94
C GLY A 94 17.71 5.12 3.41
N ALA A 95 17.30 4.36 4.44
CA ALA A 95 15.94 4.36 4.96
C ALA A 95 15.51 5.71 5.55
N ALA A 96 16.46 6.46 6.15
CA ALA A 96 16.18 7.78 6.71
C ALA A 96 15.77 8.79 5.62
N GLU A 97 16.49 8.79 4.50
CA GLU A 97 16.17 9.61 3.32
C GLU A 97 14.87 9.15 2.66
N PHE A 98 14.64 7.83 2.57
CA PHE A 98 13.37 7.29 2.07
C PHE A 98 12.17 7.82 2.88
N VAL A 99 12.27 7.77 4.21
CA VAL A 99 11.25 8.32 5.12
C VAL A 99 11.07 9.83 4.93
N ALA A 100 12.17 10.57 4.78
CA ALA A 100 12.13 12.02 4.57
C ALA A 100 11.41 12.38 3.26
N ARG A 101 11.75 11.71 2.16
CA ARG A 101 11.11 11.89 0.84
C ARG A 101 9.62 11.56 0.88
N VAL A 102 9.25 10.45 1.52
CA VAL A 102 7.83 10.09 1.68
C VAL A 102 7.10 11.12 2.53
N GLY A 103 7.69 11.58 3.63
CA GLY A 103 7.11 12.62 4.48
C GLY A 103 6.88 13.93 3.73
N GLN A 104 7.84 14.35 2.90
CA GLN A 104 7.71 15.53 2.04
C GLN A 104 6.61 15.36 0.99
N ARG A 105 6.59 14.23 0.28
CA ARG A 105 5.60 13.97 -0.80
C ARG A 105 4.18 13.84 -0.26
N ALA A 106 4.02 13.21 0.89
CA ALA A 106 2.72 12.99 1.52
C ALA A 106 2.32 14.10 2.50
N ASP A 107 3.14 15.15 2.68
CA ASP A 107 2.94 16.25 3.63
C ASP A 107 2.58 15.74 5.05
N VAL A 108 3.50 14.96 5.63
CA VAL A 108 3.40 14.38 6.98
C VAL A 108 4.74 14.39 7.70
N ASP A 109 4.70 14.35 9.03
CA ASP A 109 5.88 14.21 9.87
C ASP A 109 6.54 12.82 9.76
N SER A 110 7.80 12.73 10.18
CA SER A 110 8.62 11.51 10.05
C SER A 110 8.01 10.29 10.77
N PRO A 111 7.46 10.38 12.00
CA PRO A 111 6.70 9.30 12.62
C PRO A 111 5.51 8.81 11.78
N ALA A 112 4.67 9.72 11.28
CA ALA A 112 3.54 9.38 10.43
C ALA A 112 3.98 8.73 9.11
N ALA A 113 5.04 9.26 8.47
CA ALA A 113 5.63 8.67 7.28
C ALA A 113 6.10 7.23 7.53
N ARG A 114 6.83 6.96 8.63
CA ARG A 114 7.29 5.60 8.99
C ARG A 114 6.12 4.63 9.15
N SER A 115 5.06 5.06 9.85
CA SER A 115 3.85 4.24 10.03
C SER A 115 3.20 3.91 8.68
N GLY A 116 3.04 4.92 7.82
CA GLY A 116 2.48 4.76 6.48
C GLY A 116 3.32 3.85 5.58
N ILE A 117 4.64 4.01 5.58
CA ILE A 117 5.55 3.16 4.80
C ILE A 117 5.44 1.70 5.22
N ARG A 118 5.46 1.42 6.53
CA ARG A 118 5.27 0.05 7.06
C ARG A 118 3.93 -0.52 6.62
N ALA A 119 2.85 0.26 6.70
CA ALA A 119 1.53 -0.15 6.25
C ALA A 119 1.51 -0.48 4.74
N VAL A 120 2.20 0.31 3.91
CA VAL A 120 2.32 0.05 2.47
C VAL A 120 3.11 -1.23 2.21
N PHE A 121 4.26 -1.47 2.86
CA PHE A 121 5.04 -2.71 2.69
C PHE A 121 4.26 -3.96 3.09
N VAL A 122 3.52 -3.91 4.22
CA VAL A 122 2.66 -5.03 4.62
C VAL A 122 1.55 -5.28 3.59
N THR A 123 0.99 -4.20 3.03
CA THR A 123 -0.04 -4.31 1.98
C THR A 123 0.54 -4.86 0.67
N LEU A 124 1.75 -4.46 0.29
CA LEU A 124 2.46 -4.99 -0.87
C LEU A 124 2.66 -6.50 -0.74
N ARG A 125 3.10 -7.00 0.43
CA ARG A 125 3.28 -8.45 0.66
C ARG A 125 2.01 -9.27 0.44
N GLU A 126 0.83 -8.69 0.69
CA GLU A 126 -0.45 -9.34 0.43
C GLU A 126 -0.96 -9.16 -1.01
N ALA A 127 -0.53 -8.09 -1.67
CA ALA A 127 -1.00 -7.72 -3.01
C ALA A 127 -0.22 -8.41 -4.14
N ILE A 128 1.05 -8.75 -3.90
CA ILE A 128 1.95 -9.35 -4.88
C ILE A 128 2.38 -10.76 -4.45
N THR A 129 3.05 -11.49 -5.34
CA THR A 129 3.54 -12.84 -5.00
C THR A 129 4.64 -12.78 -3.93
N GLY A 130 4.84 -13.87 -3.18
CA GLY A 130 5.91 -13.94 -2.19
C GLY A 130 7.29 -13.68 -2.80
N GLY A 131 7.59 -14.34 -3.94
CA GLY A 131 8.85 -14.18 -4.66
C GLY A 131 9.11 -12.75 -5.09
N GLU A 132 8.12 -12.10 -5.71
CA GLU A 132 8.23 -10.69 -6.11
C GLU A 132 8.54 -9.77 -4.91
N PHE A 133 7.90 -9.99 -3.77
CA PHE A 133 8.19 -9.18 -2.59
C PHE A 133 9.60 -9.44 -2.05
N ASP A 134 10.07 -10.69 -2.13
CA ASP A 134 11.42 -11.07 -1.71
C ASP A 134 12.47 -10.41 -2.63
N ASP A 135 12.20 -10.31 -3.94
CA ASP A 135 13.05 -9.63 -4.93
C ASP A 135 13.13 -8.11 -4.65
N VAL A 136 11.99 -7.46 -4.40
CA VAL A 136 11.94 -6.04 -3.98
C VAL A 136 12.72 -5.82 -2.70
N ALA A 137 12.55 -6.70 -1.69
CA ALA A 137 13.23 -6.58 -0.41
C ALA A 137 14.75 -6.78 -0.55
N ALA A 138 15.21 -7.62 -1.48
CA ALA A 138 16.62 -7.86 -1.73
C ALA A 138 17.36 -6.63 -2.32
N GLN A 139 16.64 -5.72 -2.98
CA GLN A 139 17.19 -4.47 -3.52
C GLN A 139 17.38 -3.36 -2.47
N LEU A 140 16.76 -3.51 -1.30
CA LEU A 140 16.83 -2.53 -0.21
C LEU A 140 18.06 -2.79 0.69
N PRO A 141 18.84 -1.76 1.07
CA PRO A 141 19.95 -1.95 1.99
C PRO A 141 19.47 -2.31 3.40
N ARG A 142 20.39 -2.84 4.21
CA ARG A 142 20.10 -3.38 5.55
C ARG A 142 19.40 -2.39 6.50
N ASP A 143 19.61 -1.09 6.32
CA ASP A 143 19.00 -0.04 7.14
C ASP A 143 17.49 0.12 6.92
N TYR A 144 16.90 -0.51 5.89
CA TYR A 144 15.44 -0.58 5.67
C TYR A 144 14.75 -1.66 6.50
N ARG A 145 15.50 -2.51 7.21
CA ARG A 145 14.94 -3.65 7.94
C ARG A 145 13.75 -3.25 8.81
N ASP A 146 13.86 -2.15 9.55
CA ASP A 146 12.77 -1.66 10.42
C ASP A 146 11.49 -1.26 9.66
N LEU A 147 11.58 -0.96 8.37
CA LEU A 147 10.43 -0.60 7.52
C LEU A 147 9.78 -1.85 6.90
N VAL A 148 10.56 -2.89 6.63
CA VAL A 148 10.13 -4.10 5.89
C VAL A 148 9.81 -5.27 6.83
N GLU A 149 10.43 -5.34 8.01
CA GLU A 149 10.24 -6.43 8.98
C GLU A 149 8.76 -6.72 9.33
N PRO A 150 7.88 -5.72 9.49
CA PRO A 150 6.45 -5.98 9.71
C PRO A 150 5.78 -6.80 8.60
N ALA A 151 6.28 -6.72 7.36
CA ALA A 151 5.79 -7.48 6.21
C ALA A 151 6.43 -8.87 6.11
N MET A 152 7.60 -9.08 6.73
CA MET A 152 8.32 -10.36 6.75
C MET A 152 7.95 -11.23 7.97
N ALA A 153 7.32 -10.64 8.99
CA ALA A 153 6.95 -11.35 10.21
C ALA A 153 5.91 -12.47 9.91
N PRO A 154 6.17 -13.73 10.30
CA PRO A 154 5.19 -14.80 10.16
C PRO A 154 3.95 -14.48 11.01
N GLY A 155 2.81 -14.25 10.35
CA GLY A 155 1.53 -13.97 11.01
C GLY A 155 0.87 -12.62 10.69
N ALA A 156 1.50 -11.74 9.91
CA ALA A 156 0.88 -10.48 9.45
C ALA A 156 -0.42 -10.70 8.63
N SER A 157 -0.60 -11.91 8.09
CA SER A 157 -1.74 -12.33 7.26
C SER A 157 -2.96 -12.84 8.03
N LEU A 158 -2.97 -12.86 9.38
CA LEU A 158 -4.11 -13.40 10.15
C LEU A 158 -4.37 -12.65 11.45
N ARG A 159 -5.09 -11.52 11.39
CA ARG A 159 -6.08 -11.15 12.44
C ARG A 159 -7.28 -10.43 11.83
N ARG A 160 -8.26 -11.22 11.39
CA ARG A 160 -9.67 -10.79 11.34
C ARG A 160 -10.39 -11.53 12.48
N ALA A 161 -10.81 -10.78 13.49
CA ALA A 161 -11.91 -11.16 14.37
C ALA A 161 -13.20 -10.55 13.81
#